data_AF-A0A326G8I2-F1
#
_entry.id   AF-A0A326G8I2-F1
#
_cell.length_a   1.000
_cell.length_b   1.000
_cell.length_c   1.000
_cell.angle_alpha   90.00
_cell.angle_beta   90.00
_cell.angle_gamma   90.00
#
_symmetry.space_group_name_H-M   'P 1'
#
loop_
_entity.id
_entity.type
_entity.pdbx_description
1 polymer ?
#
loop_
_entity_poly.entity_id
_entity_poly.type
_entity_poly.pdbx_seq_one_letter_code
_entity_poly.pdbx_strand_id
1 'polypeptide(L)' 'MRTCLLVAAAALLGACGQKAALEPVAGQPLPPAPYGAKAQPDAAQLLELDPQAAPERSVELRTRSEEREDDPFDLPPE' A
#
# COMPACT_ATOMS: atom_id res chain seq x y z
N MET A 1 34.11 -17.36 13.89
CA MET A 1 34.29 -16.39 12.76
C MET A 1 33.20 -16.52 11.70
N ARG A 2 33.01 -17.68 11.06
CA ARG A 2 31.92 -17.90 10.05
C ARG A 2 30.51 -17.59 10.56
N THR A 3 30.19 -18.00 11.77
CA THR A 3 28.88 -17.76 12.39
C THR A 3 28.60 -16.27 12.62
N CYS A 4 29.59 -15.51 13.08
CA CYS A 4 29.47 -14.05 13.25
C CYS A 4 29.23 -13.33 11.91
N LEU A 5 29.88 -13.79 10.84
CA LEU A 5 29.70 -13.27 9.49
C LEU A 5 28.27 -13.50 8.97
N LEU A 6 27.71 -14.68 9.20
CA LEU A 6 26.33 -15.01 8.81
C LEU A 6 25.30 -14.17 9.57
N VAL A 7 25.50 -13.96 10.87
CA VAL A 7 24.61 -13.13 11.69
C VAL A 7 24.67 -11.66 11.26
N ALA A 8 25.87 -11.13 10.99
CA ALA A 8 26.03 -9.77 10.49
C ALA A 8 25.37 -9.56 9.11
N ALA A 9 25.50 -10.53 8.20
CA ALA A 9 24.85 -10.49 6.90
C ALA A 9 23.32 -10.54 7.01
N ALA A 10 22.78 -11.35 7.92
CA ALA A 10 21.33 -11.42 8.15
C ALA A 10 20.77 -10.11 8.74
N ALA A 11 21.51 -9.45 9.63
CA ALA A 11 21.10 -8.18 10.23
C ALA A 11 20.97 -7.05 9.20
N LEU A 12 21.82 -7.03 8.17
CA LEU A 12 21.78 -6.02 7.11
C LEU A 12 20.52 -6.10 6.24
N LEU A 13 19.86 -7.26 6.16
CA LEU A 13 18.62 -7.44 5.37
C LEU A 13 17.41 -6.72 5.99
N GLY A 14 17.45 -6.38 7.29
CA GLY A 14 16.35 -5.72 7.98
C GLY A 14 16.35 -4.19 7.89
N ALA A 15 17.35 -3.58 7.25
CA ALA A 15 17.55 -2.12 7.32
C ALA A 15 16.60 -1.30 6.42
N CYS A 16 15.86 -1.92 5.49
CA CYS A 16 15.14 -1.19 4.44
C CYS A 16 13.66 -0.85 4.75
N GLY A 17 13.26 -0.79 6.03
CA GLY A 17 11.86 -0.66 6.46
C GLY A 17 11.55 0.51 7.39
N GLN A 18 12.40 1.55 7.45
CA GLN A 18 12.19 2.69 8.34
C GLN A 18 10.86 3.39 8.03
N LYS A 19 10.04 3.61 9.06
CA LYS A 19 8.83 4.44 9.01
C LYS A 19 9.07 5.70 9.84
N ALA A 20 9.18 6.83 9.18
CA ALA A 20 9.26 8.15 9.80
C ALA A 20 8.49 9.14 8.91
N ALA A 21 8.21 10.33 9.43
CA ALA A 21 7.68 11.41 8.60
C ALA A 21 8.67 11.68 7.45
N LEU A 22 8.15 11.75 6.22
CA LEU A 22 8.94 12.11 5.06
C LEU A 22 9.09 13.63 5.04
N GLU A 23 10.32 14.09 4.89
CA GLU A 23 10.65 15.50 4.73
C GLU A 23 11.38 15.72 3.40
N PRO A 24 11.20 16.87 2.75
CA PRO A 24 12.03 17.26 1.63
C PRO A 24 13.50 17.31 2.03
N VAL A 25 14.39 17.26 1.03
CA VAL A 25 15.81 17.55 1.26
C VAL A 25 15.93 18.92 1.95
N ALA A 26 16.81 19.02 2.94
CA ALA A 26 16.97 20.24 3.72
C ALA A 26 17.13 21.48 2.82
N GLY A 27 16.30 22.51 3.06
CA GLY A 27 16.27 23.74 2.27
C GLY A 27 15.44 23.67 0.99
N GLN A 28 14.87 22.51 0.64
CA GLN A 28 13.94 22.39 -0.49
C GLN A 28 12.47 22.56 -0.04
N PRO A 29 11.64 23.25 -0.84
CA PRO A 29 10.22 23.36 -0.57
C PRO A 29 9.47 22.05 -0.87
N LEU A 30 8.20 22.01 -0.46
CA LEU A 30 7.27 20.98 -0.96
C LEU A 30 7.10 21.08 -2.48
N PRO A 31 6.67 19.99 -3.15
CA PRO A 31 6.27 20.02 -4.55
C PRO A 31 5.24 21.14 -4.81
N PRO A 32 5.25 21.77 -5.99
CA PRO A 32 4.28 22.81 -6.31
C PRO A 32 2.85 22.26 -6.27
N ALA A 33 1.90 23.11 -5.88
CA ALA A 33 0.49 22.76 -5.85
C ALA A 33 0.01 22.25 -7.23
N PRO A 34 -0.90 21.25 -7.25
CA PRO A 34 -1.49 20.77 -8.49
C PRO A 34 -2.30 21.89 -9.18
N TYR A 35 -2.40 21.79 -10.50
CA TYR A 35 -3.10 22.80 -11.30
C TYR A 35 -4.55 22.96 -10.85
N GLY A 36 -4.98 24.21 -10.63
CA GLY A 36 -6.34 24.54 -10.18
C GLY A 36 -6.56 24.41 -8.67
N ALA A 37 -5.56 23.99 -7.89
CA ALA A 37 -5.66 23.99 -6.44
C ALA A 37 -5.68 25.42 -5.88
N LYS A 38 -6.62 25.69 -4.97
CA LYS A 38 -6.77 27.00 -4.31
C LYS A 38 -5.75 27.24 -3.21
N ALA A 39 -5.16 26.16 -2.68
CA ALA A 39 -4.19 26.18 -1.60
C ALA A 39 -3.11 25.14 -1.85
N GLN A 40 -1.92 25.37 -1.28
CA GLN A 40 -0.82 24.42 -1.28
C GLN A 40 -1.13 23.30 -0.26
N PRO A 41 -1.09 22.03 -0.67
CA PRO A 41 -1.26 20.91 0.26
C PRO A 41 -0.06 20.77 1.19
N ASP A 42 -0.31 20.28 2.40
CA ASP A 42 0.74 19.91 3.34
C ASP A 42 1.32 18.51 3.05
N ALA A 43 2.34 18.12 3.80
CA ALA A 43 3.03 16.84 3.60
C ALA A 43 2.11 15.63 3.85
N ALA A 44 1.16 15.72 4.79
CA ALA A 44 0.24 14.61 5.08
C ALA A 44 -0.76 14.44 3.93
N GLN A 45 -1.30 15.55 3.43
CA GLN A 45 -2.23 15.57 2.30
C GLN A 45 -1.58 15.06 1.00
N LEU A 46 -0.31 15.37 0.77
CA LEU A 46 0.43 14.88 -0.40
C LEU A 46 0.71 13.37 -0.36
N LEU A 47 0.72 12.77 0.83
CA LEU A 47 0.96 11.33 1.04
C LEU A 47 -0.33 10.53 1.16
N GLU A 48 -1.48 11.20 1.17
CA GLU A 48 -2.79 10.55 1.19
C GLU A 48 -3.04 9.87 -0.16
N LEU A 49 -3.48 8.61 -0.10
CA LEU A 49 -3.79 7.82 -1.28
C LEU A 49 -5.20 8.16 -1.77
N ASP A 50 -5.33 8.40 -3.07
CA ASP A 50 -6.65 8.48 -3.69
C ASP A 50 -7.43 7.16 -3.52
N PRO A 51 -8.77 7.19 -3.41
CA PRO A 51 -9.58 5.98 -3.29
C PRO A 51 -9.35 4.97 -4.41
N GLN A 52 -9.00 5.43 -5.61
CA GLN A 52 -8.71 4.54 -6.75
C GLN A 52 -7.31 3.91 -6.67
N ALA A 53 -6.37 4.51 -5.94
CA ALA A 53 -5.01 4.00 -5.77
C ALA A 53 -4.95 2.83 -4.79
N ALA A 54 -5.82 2.83 -3.77
CA ALA A 54 -5.96 1.76 -2.79
C ALA A 54 -7.43 1.54 -2.43
N PRO A 55 -8.25 1.00 -3.36
CA PRO A 55 -9.67 0.83 -3.12
C PRO A 55 -9.91 -0.12 -1.94
N GLU A 56 -10.85 0.27 -1.10
CA GLU A 56 -11.32 -0.62 -0.04
C GLU A 56 -11.84 -1.91 -0.67
N ARG A 57 -11.30 -3.03 -0.21
CA ARG A 57 -11.86 -4.32 -0.56
C ARG A 57 -13.13 -4.49 0.24
N SER A 58 -14.24 -4.82 -0.40
CA SER A 58 -15.40 -5.35 0.29
C SER A 58 -14.97 -6.64 1.01
N VAL A 59 -14.74 -6.53 2.31
CA VAL A 59 -14.59 -7.68 3.18
C VAL A 59 -16.00 -8.10 3.53
N GLU A 60 -16.68 -8.75 2.59
CA GLU A 60 -17.87 -9.51 2.95
C GLU A 60 -17.36 -10.64 3.85
N LEU A 61 -17.48 -10.42 5.17
CA LEU A 61 -17.00 -11.32 6.21
C LEU A 61 -17.81 -12.62 6.13
N ARG A 62 -17.50 -13.47 5.14
CA ARG A 62 -17.87 -14.87 5.17
C ARG A 62 -17.05 -15.51 6.27
N THR A 63 -17.65 -15.58 7.46
CA THR A 63 -17.08 -16.21 8.66
C THR A 63 -16.86 -17.72 8.47
N ARG A 64 -17.50 -18.30 7.45
CA ARG A 64 -17.38 -19.68 7.02
C ARG A 64 -17.68 -19.79 5.52
N SER A 65 -17.22 -20.87 4.91
CA SER A 65 -17.62 -21.23 3.55
C SER A 65 -19.11 -21.54 3.49
N GLU A 66 -19.78 -21.04 2.47
CA GLU A 66 -21.19 -21.34 2.13
C GLU A 66 -21.20 -22.10 0.81
N GLU A 67 -22.10 -23.08 0.68
CA GLU A 67 -22.34 -23.79 -0.57
C GLU A 67 -22.82 -22.79 -1.63
N ARG A 68 -22.32 -22.91 -2.87
CA ARG A 68 -22.77 -22.04 -3.96
C ARG A 68 -24.09 -22.59 -4.50
N GLU A 69 -25.03 -21.70 -4.84
CA GLU A 69 -26.20 -22.13 -5.61
C GLU A 69 -25.75 -22.65 -6.98
N ASP A 70 -26.47 -23.65 -7.49
CA ASP A 70 -26.27 -24.16 -8.85
C ASP A 70 -26.39 -23.02 -9.86
N ASP A 71 -25.43 -22.94 -10.79
CA ASP A 71 -25.41 -21.88 -11.79
C ASP A 71 -26.54 -22.11 -12.81
N PRO A 72 -27.54 -21.21 -12.89
CA PRO A 72 -28.66 -21.39 -13.82
C PRO A 72 -28.24 -21.32 -15.28
N PHE A 73 -27.00 -20.93 -15.58
CA PHE A 73 -26.43 -20.84 -16.91
C PHE A 73 -25.41 -21.94 -17.22
N ASP A 74 -25.21 -22.92 -16.33
CA ASP A 74 -24.40 -24.12 -16.61
C ASP A 74 -25.21 -25.12 -17.46
N LEU A 75 -25.53 -24.69 -18.68
CA LEU A 75 -26.28 -25.46 -19.66
C LEU A 75 -25.32 -26.30 -20.53
N PRO A 76 -25.67 -27.55 -20.87
CA PRO A 76 -24.86 -28.38 -21.75
C PRO A 76 -24.81 -27.81 -23.19
N PRO A 77 -23.71 -28.08 -23.95
CA PRO A 77 -23.63 -27.71 -25.36
C PRO A 77 -24.60 -28.52 -26.24
N GLU A 78 -25.05 -27.94 -27.36
CA GLU A 78 -25.88 -28.60 -28.39
C GLU A 78 -25.11 -29.59 -29.28
#